data_AF-A0A077XLG5-F1
#
_entry.id   AF-A0A077XLG5-F1
#
_cell.length_a   1.000
_cell.length_b   1.000
_cell.length_c   1.000
_cell.angle_alpha   90.00
_cell.angle_beta   90.00
_cell.angle_gamma   90.00
#
_symmetry.space_group_name_H-M   'P 1'
#
loop_
_entity.id
_entity.type
_entity.pdbx_description
1 polymer ?
#
loop_
_entity_poly.entity_id
_entity_poly.type
_entity_poly.pdbx_seq_one_letter_code
_entity_poly.pdbx_strand_id
1 'polypeptide(L)'
;MSSFKLFDFLGYLQKYLNEELEMKQVHGRPAHPQTQGKIERYHRTMKNVVKLNNYYSPEELKEALEEFVNRYNNERYHESLKNLTPADVYYGRGDLILKQRESLKKLAINNRKTEYLKQKLIDL
;
A
#
# COMPACT_ATOMS: atom_id res chain seq x y z
N MET A 1 13.64 -17.57 33.55
CA MET A 1 12.23 -17.32 33.94
C MET A 1 11.39 -16.56 32.88
N SER A 2 11.91 -16.27 31.68
CA SER A 2 11.19 -15.48 30.65
C SER A 2 10.47 -16.32 29.57
N SER A 3 10.88 -17.57 29.36
CA SER A 3 10.35 -18.42 28.26
C SER A 3 8.98 -19.04 28.52
N PHE A 4 8.56 -19.17 29.79
CA PHE A 4 7.29 -19.85 30.13
C PHE A 4 6.07 -18.97 29.78
N LYS A 5 6.15 -17.66 30.02
CA LYS A 5 5.04 -16.71 29.75
C LYS A 5 4.75 -16.49 28.26
N LEU A 6 5.74 -16.65 27.39
CA LEU A 6 5.57 -16.43 25.95
C LEU A 6 4.79 -17.58 25.28
N PHE A 7 5.02 -18.81 25.75
CA PHE A 7 4.34 -20.00 25.24
C PHE A 7 2.85 -20.01 25.63
N ASP A 8 2.56 -19.61 26.86
CA ASP A 8 1.18 -19.45 27.36
C ASP A 8 0.41 -18.36 26.60
N PHE A 9 1.07 -17.23 26.28
CA PHE A 9 0.46 -16.15 25.52
C PHE A 9 0.11 -16.56 24.09
N LEU A 10 0.99 -17.32 23.41
CA LEU A 10 0.73 -17.80 22.06
C LEU A 10 -0.44 -18.78 22.02
N GLY A 11 -0.52 -19.71 22.98
CA GLY A 11 -1.64 -20.63 23.11
C GLY A 11 -2.95 -19.93 23.46
N TYR A 12 -2.91 -18.94 24.35
CA TYR A 12 -4.07 -18.12 24.70
C TYR A 12 -4.58 -17.30 23.50
N LEU A 13 -3.67 -16.62 22.79
CA LEU A 13 -4.02 -15.81 21.62
C LEU A 13 -4.63 -16.68 20.51
N GLN A 14 -4.07 -17.86 20.27
CA GLN A 14 -4.60 -18.77 19.26
C GLN A 14 -6.02 -19.22 19.58
N LYS A 15 -6.31 -19.55 20.85
CA LYS A 15 -7.66 -19.89 21.30
C LYS A 15 -8.61 -18.72 21.14
N TYR A 16 -8.25 -17.54 21.64
CA TYR A 16 -9.06 -16.33 21.52
C TYR A 16 -9.39 -16.00 20.05
N LEU A 17 -8.41 -16.04 19.16
CA LEU A 17 -8.64 -15.77 17.74
C LEU A 17 -9.62 -16.78 17.11
N ASN A 18 -9.49 -18.06 17.43
CA ASN A 18 -10.29 -19.12 16.80
C ASN A 18 -11.70 -19.21 17.41
N GLU A 19 -11.80 -19.22 18.74
CA GLU A 19 -13.03 -19.49 19.47
C GLU A 19 -13.94 -18.25 19.55
N GLU A 20 -13.37 -17.05 19.72
CA GLU A 20 -14.16 -15.82 19.92
C GLU A 20 -14.31 -14.99 18.64
N LEU A 21 -13.32 -15.05 17.73
CA LEU A 21 -13.28 -14.21 16.53
C LEU A 21 -13.40 -15.00 15.22
N GLU A 22 -13.51 -16.32 15.27
CA GLU A 22 -13.54 -17.22 14.11
C GLU A 22 -12.35 -17.02 13.14
N MET A 23 -11.21 -16.56 13.67
CA MET A 23 -9.99 -16.28 12.93
C MET A 23 -8.96 -17.41 13.09
N LYS A 24 -8.70 -18.14 12.00
CA LYS A 24 -7.65 -19.15 11.98
C LYS A 24 -6.26 -18.51 11.90
N GLN A 25 -5.41 -18.80 12.89
CA GLN A 25 -4.00 -18.42 12.85
C GLN A 25 -3.21 -19.28 11.84
N VAL A 26 -2.43 -18.63 10.99
CA VAL A 26 -1.55 -19.29 10.01
C VAL A 26 -0.12 -18.79 10.19
N HIS A 27 0.83 -19.70 10.34
CA HIS A 27 2.24 -19.37 10.46
C HIS A 27 2.97 -19.56 9.12
N GLY A 28 3.97 -18.71 8.87
CA GLY A 28 4.89 -18.92 7.76
C GLY A 28 5.75 -20.17 7.99
N ARG A 29 6.25 -20.78 6.92
CA ARG A 29 7.19 -21.91 7.05
C ARG A 29 8.47 -21.45 7.76
N PRO A 30 8.99 -22.24 8.73
CA PRO A 30 10.26 -21.95 9.37
C PRO A 30 11.37 -21.76 8.33
N ALA A 31 12.28 -20.81 8.59
CA ALA A 31 13.41 -20.47 7.71
C ALA A 31 13.04 -20.10 6.25
N HIS A 32 11.79 -19.69 5.99
CA HIS A 32 11.33 -19.31 4.66
C HIS A 32 10.76 -17.87 4.63
N PRO A 33 11.64 -16.85 4.62
CA PRO A 33 11.27 -15.43 4.79
C PRO A 33 10.35 -14.90 3.68
N GLN A 34 10.34 -15.52 2.50
CA GLN A 34 9.49 -15.10 1.38
C GLN A 34 7.99 -15.12 1.74
N THR A 35 7.57 -15.94 2.71
CA THR A 35 6.17 -16.05 3.13
C THR A 35 5.64 -14.75 3.74
N GLN A 36 6.51 -13.95 4.35
CA GLN A 36 6.18 -12.67 4.99
C GLN A 36 6.76 -11.46 4.24
N GLY A 37 7.29 -11.68 3.03
CA GLY A 37 7.98 -10.65 2.26
C GLY A 37 7.17 -9.40 1.97
N LYS A 38 5.83 -9.48 1.89
CA LYS A 38 4.94 -8.31 1.72
C LYS A 38 5.02 -7.36 2.91
N ILE A 39 4.85 -7.88 4.13
CA ILE A 39 4.89 -7.05 5.34
C ILE A 39 6.31 -6.60 5.66
N GLU A 40 7.31 -7.44 5.40
CA GLU A 40 8.72 -7.04 5.52
C GLU A 40 9.09 -5.91 4.56
N ARG A 41 8.61 -5.98 3.30
CA ARG A 41 8.80 -4.91 2.31
C ARG A 41 8.13 -3.62 2.77
N TYR A 42 6.90 -3.71 3.27
CA TYR A 42 6.16 -2.57 3.82
C TYR A 42 6.94 -1.90 4.97
N HIS A 43 7.37 -2.67 5.97
CA HIS A 43 8.15 -2.16 7.10
C HIS A 43 9.48 -1.54 6.65
N ARG A 44 10.14 -2.10 5.64
CA ARG A 44 11.36 -1.50 5.08
C ARG A 44 11.07 -0.14 4.45
N THR A 45 10.00 -0.02 3.66
CA THR A 45 9.58 1.26 3.08
C THR A 45 9.22 2.29 4.15
N MET A 46 8.51 1.89 5.20
CA MET A 46 8.21 2.75 6.35
C MET A 46 9.47 3.26 7.04
N LYS A 47 10.39 2.36 7.40
CA LYS A 47 11.66 2.72 8.05
C LYS A 47 12.50 3.66 7.20
N ASN A 48 12.51 3.49 5.88
CA ASN A 48 13.27 4.36 4.97
C ASN A 48 12.75 5.80 4.92
N VAL A 49 11.50 6.05 5.34
CA VAL A 49 10.92 7.40 5.41
C VAL A 49 11.05 7.95 6.83
N VAL A 50 10.58 7.20 7.81
CA VAL A 50 10.53 7.65 9.21
C VAL A 50 11.92 7.93 9.77
N LYS A 51 12.92 7.11 9.43
CA LYS A 51 14.30 7.30 9.92
C LYS A 51 15.03 8.51 9.32
N LEU A 52 14.43 9.25 8.40
CA LEU A 52 15.03 10.46 7.84
C LEU A 52 14.97 11.65 8.82
N ASN A 53 14.09 11.59 9.82
CA ASN A 53 13.88 12.63 10.80
C ASN A 53 14.28 12.15 12.20
N ASN A 54 14.57 13.11 13.09
CA ASN A 54 14.72 12.87 14.52
C ASN A 54 13.40 13.18 15.22
N TYR A 55 13.00 12.32 16.15
CA TYR A 55 11.81 12.50 16.98
C TYR A 55 12.25 12.63 18.43
N TYR A 56 11.77 13.66 19.11
CA TYR A 56 12.15 14.00 20.48
C TYR A 56 11.10 13.51 21.50
N SER A 57 9.96 13.03 21.03
CA SER A 57 8.94 12.35 21.84
C SER A 57 8.34 11.13 21.11
N PRO A 58 7.78 10.16 21.85
CA PRO A 58 7.00 9.07 21.27
C PRO A 58 5.78 9.55 20.47
N GLU A 59 5.16 10.66 20.87
CA GLU A 59 4.00 11.26 20.21
C GLU A 59 4.35 11.74 18.80
N GLU A 60 5.47 12.45 18.64
CA GLU A 60 5.94 12.89 17.32
C GLU A 60 6.21 11.71 16.38
N LEU A 61 6.80 10.62 16.90
CA LEU A 61 7.03 9.41 16.12
C LEU A 61 5.70 8.76 15.71
N LYS A 62 4.70 8.76 16.59
CA LYS A 62 3.38 8.21 16.29
C LYS A 62 2.70 9.01 15.18
N GLU A 63 2.72 10.34 15.26
CA GLU A 63 2.17 11.23 14.24
C GLU A 63 2.83 10.99 12.88
N ALA A 64 4.16 10.88 12.83
CA ALA A 64 4.87 10.60 11.58
C ALA A 64 4.58 9.21 11.01
N LEU A 65 4.33 8.21 11.86
CA LEU A 65 3.89 6.88 11.42
C LEU A 65 2.47 6.93 10.84
N GLU A 66 1.56 7.67 11.47
CA GLU A 66 0.20 7.88 10.96
C GLU A 66 0.21 8.60 9.60
N GLU A 67 1.02 9.64 9.46
CA GLU A 67 1.22 10.34 8.18
C GLU A 67 1.78 9.39 7.12
N PHE A 68 2.78 8.58 7.46
CA PHE A 68 3.32 7.57 6.55
C PHE A 68 2.23 6.59 6.09
N VAL A 69 1.42 6.07 7.01
CA VAL A 69 0.34 5.11 6.71
C VAL A 69 -0.68 5.76 5.77
N ASN A 70 -1.13 6.98 6.09
CA ASN A 70 -2.09 7.71 5.26
C ASN A 70 -1.55 7.88 3.83
N ARG A 71 -0.33 8.42 3.69
CA ARG A 71 0.28 8.63 2.38
C ARG A 71 0.49 7.32 1.63
N TYR A 72 0.93 6.25 2.30
CA TYR A 72 1.16 4.95 1.66
C TYR A 72 -0.14 4.35 1.09
N ASN A 73 -1.23 4.47 1.84
CA ASN A 73 -2.52 3.86 1.51
C ASN A 73 -3.37 4.70 0.56
N ASN A 74 -3.36 6.03 0.69
CA ASN A 74 -4.31 6.92 0.03
C ASN A 74 -3.71 7.77 -1.10
N GLU A 75 -2.39 7.97 -1.12
CA GLU A 75 -1.76 8.93 -2.04
C GLU A 75 -0.70 8.27 -2.93
N ARG A 76 0.05 7.30 -2.39
CA ARG A 76 1.13 6.63 -3.11
C ARG A 76 0.57 5.68 -4.16
N TYR A 77 0.88 5.96 -5.42
CA TYR A 77 0.67 5.01 -6.51
C TYR A 77 1.69 3.86 -6.47
N HIS A 78 1.23 2.65 -6.73
CA HIS A 78 2.08 1.46 -6.81
C HIS A 78 2.02 0.85 -8.21
N GLU A 79 3.18 0.67 -8.83
CA GLU A 79 3.29 0.13 -10.20
C GLU A 79 2.70 -1.28 -10.32
N SER A 80 2.93 -2.12 -9.30
CA SER A 80 2.34 -3.47 -9.22
C SER A 80 0.80 -3.45 -9.15
N LEU A 81 0.21 -2.30 -8.83
CA LEU A 81 -1.23 -2.07 -8.79
C LEU A 81 -1.71 -1.22 -9.98
N LYS A 82 -0.99 -1.22 -11.11
CA LYS A 82 -1.31 -0.39 -12.29
C LYS A 82 -1.39 1.11 -11.96
N ASN A 83 -0.52 1.56 -11.05
CA ASN A 83 -0.52 2.93 -10.52
C ASN A 83 -1.85 3.33 -9.87
N LEU A 84 -2.46 2.39 -9.14
CA LEU A 84 -3.53 2.67 -8.17
C LEU A 84 -2.94 2.77 -6.77
N THR A 85 -3.70 3.40 -5.86
CA THR A 85 -3.36 3.39 -4.44
C THR A 85 -3.87 2.09 -3.78
N PRO A 86 -3.29 1.65 -2.66
CA PRO A 86 -3.80 0.48 -1.94
C PRO A 86 -5.26 0.65 -1.53
N ALA A 87 -5.68 1.85 -1.13
CA ALA A 87 -7.07 2.16 -0.80
C ALA A 87 -8.00 1.97 -2.02
N ASP A 88 -7.60 2.40 -3.22
CA ASP A 88 -8.43 2.20 -4.43
C ASP A 88 -8.68 0.74 -4.74
N VAL A 89 -7.66 -0.10 -4.55
CA VAL A 89 -7.77 -1.54 -4.73
C VAL A 89 -8.64 -2.16 -3.65
N TYR A 90 -8.41 -1.79 -2.38
CA TYR A 90 -9.17 -2.30 -1.24
C TYR A 90 -10.67 -1.98 -1.33
N TYR A 91 -11.02 -0.74 -1.68
CA TYR A 91 -12.40 -0.30 -1.84
C TYR A 91 -13.02 -0.65 -3.21
N GLY A 92 -12.33 -1.41 -4.06
CA GLY A 92 -12.85 -1.85 -5.36
C GLY A 92 -13.06 -0.73 -6.39
N ARG A 93 -12.44 0.44 -6.20
CA ARG A 93 -12.56 1.61 -7.10
C ARG A 93 -11.63 1.53 -8.31
N GLY A 94 -10.71 0.56 -8.30
CA GLY A 94 -9.64 0.45 -9.29
C GLY A 94 -10.12 0.41 -10.74
N ASP A 95 -11.10 -0.43 -11.07
CA ASP A 95 -11.55 -0.61 -12.45
C ASP A 95 -12.20 0.67 -13.02
N LEU A 96 -12.96 1.39 -12.20
CA LEU A 96 -13.57 2.66 -12.58
C LEU A 96 -12.49 3.71 -12.92
N ILE A 97 -11.48 3.83 -12.06
CA ILE A 97 -10.36 4.75 -12.25
C ILE A 97 -9.59 4.41 -13.53
N LEU A 98 -9.29 3.13 -13.76
CA LEU A 98 -8.56 2.68 -14.95
C LEU A 98 -9.36 2.95 -16.24
N LYS A 99 -10.68 2.69 -16.22
CA LYS A 99 -11.55 2.99 -17.37
C LYS A 99 -11.58 4.49 -17.68
N GLN A 100 -11.70 5.33 -16.65
CA GLN A 100 -11.66 6.79 -16.82
C GLN A 100 -10.34 7.24 -17.43
N ARG A 101 -9.20 6.72 -16.93
CA ARG A 101 -7.86 7.02 -17.46
C ARG A 101 -7.73 6.62 -18.93
N GLU A 102 -8.28 5.47 -19.33
CA GLU A 102 -8.26 5.03 -20.73
C GLU A 102 -9.03 6.00 -21.64
N SER A 103 -10.23 6.44 -21.24
CA SER A 103 -11.02 7.42 -21.98
C SER A 103 -10.29 8.76 -22.13
N LEU A 104 -9.70 9.27 -21.03
CA LEU A 104 -8.92 10.51 -21.05
C LEU A 104 -7.70 10.40 -21.96
N LYS A 105 -7.01 9.26 -21.95
CA LYS A 105 -5.86 9.00 -22.84
C LYS A 105 -6.27 9.04 -24.31
N LYS A 106 -7.39 8.41 -24.67
CA LYS A 106 -7.93 8.45 -26.05
C LYS A 106 -8.26 9.88 -26.48
N LEU A 107 -8.94 10.64 -25.63
CA LEU A 107 -9.25 12.04 -25.87
C LEU A 107 -7.98 12.88 -26.10
N ALA A 108 -6.99 12.75 -25.21
CA ALA A 108 -5.72 13.48 -25.33
C ALA A 108 -4.93 13.12 -26.59
N ILE A 109 -4.99 11.88 -27.07
CA ILE A 109 -4.38 11.48 -28.35
C ILE A 109 -5.10 12.15 -29.51
N ASN A 110 -6.44 12.14 -29.53
CA ASN A 110 -7.22 12.74 -30.61
C ASN A 110 -7.01 14.26 -30.67
N ASN A 111 -7.04 14.95 -29.53
CA ASN A 111 -6.79 16.39 -29.48
C ASN A 111 -5.40 16.73 -30.06
N ARG A 112 -4.35 15.99 -29.67
CA ARG A 112 -3.01 16.19 -30.22
C ARG A 112 -2.95 15.99 -31.74
N LYS A 113 -3.67 15.01 -32.29
CA LYS A 113 -3.75 14.80 -33.74
C LYS A 113 -4.45 15.97 -34.44
N THR A 114 -5.56 16.44 -33.88
CA THR A 114 -6.31 17.57 -34.43
C THR A 114 -5.48 18.84 -34.45
N GLU A 115 -4.80 19.16 -33.35
CA GLU A 115 -3.93 20.34 -33.26
C GLU A 115 -2.76 20.25 -34.24
N TYR A 116 -2.14 19.08 -34.38
CA TYR A 116 -1.10 18.86 -35.39
C TYR A 116 -1.60 19.14 -36.82
N LEU A 117 -2.80 18.65 -37.17
CA LEU A 117 -3.37 18.88 -38.50
C LEU A 117 -3.73 20.35 -38.73
N LYS A 118 -4.27 21.04 -37.72
CA LYS A 118 -4.54 22.49 -37.79
C LYS A 118 -3.26 23.27 -38.02
N GLN A 119 -2.20 22.98 -37.27
CA GLN A 119 -0.90 23.65 -37.45
C GLN A 119 -0.37 23.44 -38.87
N LYS A 120 -0.40 22.20 -39.36
CA LYS A 120 0.04 21.88 -40.72
C LYS A 120 -0.76 22.60 -41.81
N LEU A 121 -2.05 22.87 -41.58
CA LEU A 121 -2.90 23.64 -42.48
C LEU A 121 -2.60 25.15 -42.43
N ILE A 122 -2.15 25.67 -41.28
CA ILE A 122 -1.74 27.07 -41.13
C ILE A 122 -0.36 27.32 -41.76
N ASP A 123 0.52 26.32 -41.73
CA ASP A 123 1.86 26.38 -42.30
C ASP A 123 1.90 26.16 -43.83
N LEU A 124 0.74 25.98 -44.47
CA LEU A 124 0.54 25.80 -45.93
C LEU A 124 0.05 27.10 -46.58
#